data_AF-A0A956YBR7-F1
#
_entry.id   AF-A0A956YBR7-F1
#
_cell.length_a   1.000
_cell.length_b   1.000
_cell.length_c   1.000
_cell.angle_alpha   90.00
_cell.angle_beta   90.00
_cell.angle_gamma   90.00
#
_symmetry.space_group_name_H-M   'P 1'
#
loop_
_entity.id
_entity.type
_entity.pdbx_description
1 polymer ?
#
loop_
_entity_poly.entity_id
_entity_poly.type
_entity_poly.pdbx_seq_one_letter_code
_entity_poly.pdbx_strand_id
1 'polypeptide(L)'
;MESLPRSRWRLVRWIIAISFIFVLLLGLDLANQGLAWRLFWSQTGEEQPLGQLQGMLELGSNLLRAQPDTQPMQPIQYADDIPYGINTFLQKEVEEPKLRAMLQMIQEAGFVWLRQEFPWEDLEVDGRGQFTDTRNDRNGDGEINAADTIDAWAKYDQIVDLVDEYGLKMMVRLSNPPDWSRADNENTTPQAPPDDYQDFVNYAV
;
A
#
# COMPACT_ATOMS: atom_id res chain seq x y z
N MET A 1 21.60 -57.47 3.47
CA MET A 1 21.64 -56.53 2.34
C MET A 1 21.22 -57.29 1.08
N GLU A 2 19.92 -57.38 0.82
CA GLU A 2 19.40 -58.03 -0.40
C GLU A 2 19.66 -57.15 -1.63
N SER A 3 20.39 -57.68 -2.60
CA SER A 3 20.62 -57.04 -3.89
C SER A 3 19.33 -57.05 -4.71
N LEU A 4 18.82 -55.87 -5.07
CA LEU A 4 17.64 -55.74 -5.93
C LEU A 4 17.85 -56.47 -7.28
N PRO A 5 16.88 -57.27 -7.77
CA PRO A 5 17.05 -58.11 -8.96
C PRO A 5 17.27 -57.28 -10.25
N ARG A 6 18.16 -57.74 -11.14
CA ARG A 6 18.61 -57.08 -12.40
C ARG A 6 17.49 -56.54 -13.31
N SER A 7 16.27 -57.06 -13.21
CA SER A 7 15.09 -56.59 -13.95
C SER A 7 14.64 -55.18 -13.52
N ARG A 8 14.71 -54.86 -12.22
CA ARG A 8 14.32 -53.55 -11.69
C ARG A 8 15.21 -52.42 -12.22
N TRP A 9 16.49 -52.68 -12.42
CA TRP A 9 17.45 -51.71 -12.95
C TRP A 9 17.21 -51.35 -14.42
N ARG A 10 16.72 -52.29 -15.23
CA ARG A 10 16.31 -51.99 -16.62
C ARG A 10 15.09 -51.09 -16.64
N LEU A 11 14.10 -51.38 -15.79
CA LEU A 11 12.87 -50.59 -15.70
C LEU A 11 13.15 -49.17 -15.22
N VAL A 12 13.99 -49.00 -14.19
CA VAL A 12 14.42 -47.67 -13.72
C VAL A 12 15.14 -46.88 -14.81
N ARG A 13 16.04 -47.52 -15.59
CA ARG A 13 16.73 -46.86 -16.71
C ARG A 13 15.76 -46.36 -17.79
N TRP A 14 14.74 -47.15 -18.12
CA TRP A 14 13.72 -46.73 -19.07
C TRP A 14 12.89 -45.55 -18.56
N ILE A 15 12.51 -45.56 -17.28
CA ILE A 15 11.79 -44.43 -16.66
C ILE A 15 12.64 -43.16 -16.75
N ILE A 16 13.92 -43.23 -16.36
CA ILE A 16 14.82 -42.07 -16.42
C ILE A 16 14.94 -41.54 -17.86
N ALA A 17 15.12 -42.44 -18.84
CA ALA A 17 15.23 -42.05 -20.24
C ALA A 17 13.95 -41.37 -20.76
N ILE A 18 12.77 -41.92 -20.43
CA ILE A 18 11.48 -41.36 -20.82
C ILE A 18 11.26 -40.00 -20.16
N SER A 19 11.55 -39.86 -18.85
CA SER A 19 11.45 -38.59 -18.15
C SER A 19 12.36 -37.53 -18.74
N PHE A 20 13.58 -37.89 -19.12
CA PHE A 20 14.51 -36.97 -19.77
C PHE A 20 13.99 -36.49 -21.13
N ILE A 21 13.48 -37.41 -21.96
CA ILE A 21 12.86 -37.06 -23.25
C ILE A 21 11.66 -36.14 -23.03
N PHE A 22 10.81 -36.41 -22.04
CA PHE A 22 9.65 -35.59 -21.73
C PHE A 22 10.04 -34.16 -21.32
N VAL A 23 11.02 -34.01 -20.42
CA VAL A 23 11.51 -32.68 -19.99
C VAL A 23 12.12 -31.92 -21.16
N LEU A 24 12.86 -32.59 -22.05
CA LEU A 24 13.42 -31.96 -23.25
C LEU A 24 12.33 -31.46 -24.19
N LEU A 25 11.32 -32.30 -24.47
CA LEU A 25 10.21 -31.94 -25.35
C LEU A 25 9.35 -30.83 -24.74
N LEU A 26 9.10 -30.87 -23.43
CA LEU A 26 8.39 -29.80 -22.72
C LEU A 26 9.19 -28.50 -22.79
N GLY A 27 10.51 -28.52 -22.54
CA GLY A 27 11.36 -27.34 -22.66
C GLY A 27 11.34 -26.74 -24.07
N LEU A 28 11.38 -27.59 -25.11
CA LEU A 28 11.23 -27.15 -26.50
C LEU A 28 9.84 -26.59 -26.80
N ASP A 29 8.77 -27.20 -26.28
CA ASP A 29 7.41 -26.70 -26.44
C ASP A 29 7.24 -25.32 -25.79
N LEU A 30 7.70 -25.17 -24.54
CA LEU A 30 7.66 -23.90 -23.81
C LEU A 30 8.50 -22.81 -24.49
N ALA A 31 9.67 -23.15 -25.04
CA ALA A 31 10.53 -22.20 -25.74
C ALA A 31 9.96 -21.76 -27.11
N ASN A 32 9.10 -22.58 -27.73
CA ASN A 32 8.57 -22.34 -29.08
C ASN A 32 7.06 -22.09 -29.09
N GLN A 33 6.45 -21.74 -27.95
CA GLN A 33 5.02 -21.45 -27.83
C GLN A 33 4.10 -22.57 -28.37
N GLY A 34 4.47 -23.80 -28.05
CA GLY A 34 3.75 -25.01 -28.46
C GLY A 34 2.42 -25.21 -27.72
N LEU A 35 2.01 -26.46 -27.58
CA LEU A 35 0.73 -26.81 -26.96
C LEU A 35 0.76 -26.64 -25.44
N ALA A 36 1.81 -27.10 -24.78
CA ALA A 36 1.96 -26.97 -23.34
C ALA A 36 2.09 -25.49 -22.95
N TRP A 37 2.82 -24.70 -23.74
CA TRP A 37 2.91 -23.25 -23.52
C TRP A 37 1.54 -22.56 -23.53
N ARG A 38 0.70 -22.84 -24.53
CA ARG A 38 -0.64 -22.22 -24.64
C ARG A 38 -1.55 -22.65 -23.51
N LEU A 39 -1.48 -23.92 -23.12
CA LEU A 39 -2.26 -24.44 -22.00
C LEU A 39 -1.82 -23.77 -20.69
N PHE A 40 -0.52 -23.70 -20.42
CA PHE A 40 0.00 -23.08 -19.20
C PHE A 40 -0.37 -21.60 -19.17
N TRP A 41 -0.15 -20.88 -20.27
CA TRP A 41 -0.56 -19.48 -20.43
C TRP A 41 -2.06 -19.26 -20.18
N SER A 42 -2.94 -20.14 -20.66
CA SER A 42 -4.39 -20.02 -20.43
C SER A 42 -4.81 -20.08 -18.96
N GLN A 43 -3.97 -20.70 -18.12
CA GLN A 43 -4.22 -20.88 -16.69
C GLN A 43 -3.50 -19.83 -15.83
N THR A 44 -2.27 -19.46 -16.20
CA THR A 44 -1.40 -18.60 -15.37
C THR A 44 -1.21 -17.19 -15.94
N GLY A 45 -1.39 -16.98 -17.23
CA GLY A 45 -1.04 -15.74 -17.93
C GLY A 45 0.46 -15.51 -18.15
N GLU A 46 1.32 -16.41 -17.66
CA GLU A 46 2.78 -16.27 -17.73
C GLU A 46 3.30 -16.51 -19.16
N GLU A 47 4.13 -15.60 -19.67
CA GLU A 47 4.70 -15.71 -21.02
C GLU A 47 6.07 -16.40 -21.04
N GLN A 48 6.84 -16.22 -19.96
CA GLN A 48 8.20 -16.76 -19.87
C GLN A 48 8.17 -18.25 -19.51
N PRO A 49 8.99 -19.11 -20.14
CA PRO A 49 9.00 -20.55 -19.86
C PRO A 49 9.20 -20.92 -18.38
N LEU A 50 10.10 -20.21 -17.68
CA LEU A 50 10.35 -20.45 -16.26
C LEU A 50 9.17 -19.97 -15.40
N GLY A 51 8.58 -18.82 -15.74
CA GLY A 51 7.37 -18.29 -15.10
C GLY A 51 6.19 -19.25 -15.26
N GLN A 52 6.01 -19.85 -16.44
CA GLN A 52 4.96 -20.85 -16.65
C GLN A 52 5.14 -22.10 -15.78
N LEU A 53 6.36 -22.61 -15.65
CA LEU A 53 6.63 -23.75 -14.77
C LEU A 53 6.34 -23.39 -13.31
N GLN A 54 6.77 -22.22 -12.85
CA GLN A 54 6.48 -21.73 -11.50
C GLN A 54 4.98 -21.57 -11.28
N GLY A 55 4.26 -20.89 -12.18
CA GLY A 55 2.82 -20.69 -12.09
C GLY A 55 2.04 -22.00 -12.06
N MET A 56 2.45 -23.00 -12.84
CA MET A 56 1.83 -24.34 -12.78
C MET A 56 2.10 -25.06 -11.45
N LEU A 57 3.28 -24.88 -10.85
CA LEU A 57 3.57 -25.39 -9.50
C LEU A 57 2.73 -24.68 -8.43
N GLU A 58 2.56 -23.36 -8.54
CA GLU A 58 1.73 -22.56 -7.64
C GLU A 58 0.25 -22.95 -7.74
N LEU A 59 -0.28 -23.06 -8.97
CA LEU A 59 -1.63 -23.57 -9.24
C LEU A 59 -1.82 -24.99 -8.71
N GLY A 60 -0.84 -25.88 -8.92
CA GLY A 60 -0.87 -27.23 -8.35
C GLY A 60 -0.86 -27.22 -6.81
N SER A 61 -0.19 -26.25 -6.19
CA SER A 61 -0.13 -26.09 -4.74
C SER A 61 -1.48 -25.71 -4.12
N ASN A 62 -2.44 -25.23 -4.92
CA ASN A 62 -3.82 -24.98 -4.45
C ASN A 62 -4.51 -26.24 -3.93
N LEU A 63 -4.09 -27.43 -4.36
CA LEU A 63 -4.59 -28.70 -3.82
C LEU A 63 -4.17 -28.93 -2.36
N LEU A 64 -3.10 -28.26 -1.92
CA LEU A 64 -2.55 -28.38 -0.57
C LEU A 64 -2.88 -27.17 0.32
N ARG A 65 -3.35 -26.07 -0.27
CA ARG A 65 -3.72 -24.85 0.45
C ARG A 65 -5.24 -24.76 0.58
N ALA A 66 -5.71 -24.38 1.77
CA ALA A 66 -7.10 -23.98 1.92
C ALA A 66 -7.36 -22.76 1.03
N GLN A 67 -8.32 -22.87 0.11
CA GLN A 67 -8.75 -21.74 -0.69
C GLN A 67 -9.52 -20.75 0.19
N PRO A 68 -9.32 -19.43 0.03
CA PRO A 68 -10.17 -18.44 0.68
C PRO A 68 -11.63 -18.67 0.30
N ASP A 69 -12.53 -18.64 1.28
CA ASP A 69 -13.96 -18.53 1.00
C ASP A 69 -14.22 -17.12 0.49
N THR A 70 -14.45 -16.98 -0.81
CA THR A 70 -14.60 -15.68 -1.46
C THR A 70 -15.97 -15.04 -1.22
N GLN A 71 -16.93 -15.79 -0.64
CA GLN A 71 -18.30 -15.37 -0.36
C GLN A 71 -18.87 -14.45 -1.46
N PRO A 72 -18.93 -14.89 -2.73
CA PRO A 72 -19.19 -14.00 -3.87
C PRO A 72 -20.59 -13.37 -3.86
N MET A 73 -21.50 -13.95 -3.07
CA MET A 73 -22.87 -13.47 -2.91
C MET A 73 -23.07 -12.68 -1.60
N GLN A 74 -22.03 -12.52 -0.79
CA GLN A 74 -22.11 -11.67 0.40
C GLN A 74 -22.21 -10.21 -0.04
N PRO A 75 -23.23 -9.47 0.41
CA PRO A 75 -23.34 -8.05 0.11
C PRO A 75 -22.12 -7.30 0.63
N ILE A 76 -21.57 -6.42 -0.21
CA ILE A 76 -20.51 -5.51 0.22
C ILE A 76 -21.11 -4.57 1.27
N GLN A 77 -20.57 -4.61 2.48
CA GLN A 77 -21.00 -3.72 3.56
C GLN A 77 -20.58 -2.28 3.25
N TYR A 78 -21.35 -1.30 3.73
CA TYR A 78 -21.07 0.14 3.57
C TYR A 78 -21.02 0.63 2.10
N ALA A 79 -21.73 -0.05 1.21
CA ALA A 79 -21.84 0.31 -0.21
C ALA A 79 -22.99 1.30 -0.51
N ASP A 80 -23.60 1.89 0.53
CA ASP A 80 -24.71 2.85 0.38
C ASP A 80 -24.24 4.23 -0.14
N ASP A 81 -22.94 4.51 -0.05
CA ASP A 81 -22.32 5.75 -0.51
C ASP A 81 -21.80 5.67 -1.96
N ILE A 82 -21.55 6.83 -2.55
CA ILE A 82 -20.89 6.94 -3.86
C ILE A 82 -19.47 6.35 -3.76
N PRO A 83 -19.10 5.33 -4.59
CA PRO A 83 -17.84 4.60 -4.44
C PRO A 83 -16.62 5.37 -4.99
N TYR A 84 -16.82 6.59 -5.48
CA TYR A 84 -15.78 7.41 -6.06
C TYR A 84 -15.19 8.34 -5.02
N GLY A 85 -13.87 8.21 -4.85
CA GLY A 85 -13.07 9.13 -4.07
C GLY A 85 -11.85 9.63 -4.82
N ILE A 86 -11.25 10.69 -4.29
CA ILE A 86 -10.07 11.35 -4.84
C ILE A 86 -9.03 11.58 -3.75
N ASN A 87 -7.75 11.53 -4.13
CA ASN A 87 -6.67 11.93 -3.22
C ASN A 87 -6.52 13.45 -3.25
N THR A 88 -6.41 14.07 -2.08
CA THR A 88 -6.24 15.51 -1.94
C THR A 88 -4.99 15.84 -1.13
N PHE A 89 -4.46 17.05 -1.35
CA PHE A 89 -3.34 17.61 -0.61
C PHE A 89 -3.69 19.01 -0.09
N LEU A 90 -4.86 19.14 0.56
CA LEU A 90 -5.39 20.42 1.03
C LEU A 90 -4.44 21.11 2.02
N GLN A 91 -3.71 20.34 2.83
CA GLN A 91 -2.74 20.84 3.81
C GLN A 91 -1.53 21.58 3.21
N LYS A 92 -1.33 21.48 1.89
CA LYS A 92 -0.27 22.19 1.16
C LYS A 92 -0.71 23.55 0.63
N GLU A 93 -2.02 23.83 0.63
CA GLU A 93 -2.55 25.11 0.22
C GLU A 93 -2.73 26.02 1.45
N VAL A 94 -2.30 27.27 1.31
CA VAL A 94 -2.27 28.25 2.41
C VAL A 94 -3.49 29.17 2.33
N GLU A 95 -4.01 29.42 1.13
CA GLU A 95 -5.09 30.37 0.91
C GLU A 95 -6.47 29.69 0.94
N GLU A 96 -7.31 30.07 1.90
CA GLU A 96 -8.68 29.54 2.02
C GLU A 96 -9.51 29.65 0.73
N PRO A 97 -9.48 30.75 -0.05
CA PRO A 97 -10.24 30.82 -1.30
C PRO A 97 -9.87 29.72 -2.31
N LYS A 98 -8.62 29.26 -2.31
CA LYS A 98 -8.18 28.17 -3.17
C LYS A 98 -8.64 26.81 -2.65
N LEU A 99 -8.63 26.60 -1.34
CA LEU A 99 -9.24 25.42 -0.72
C LEU A 99 -10.72 25.29 -1.11
N ARG A 100 -11.47 26.38 -0.96
CA ARG A 100 -12.89 26.45 -1.35
C ARG A 100 -13.09 26.14 -2.83
N ALA A 101 -12.28 26.72 -3.72
CA ALA A 101 -12.36 26.45 -5.16
C ALA A 101 -12.06 24.97 -5.47
N MET A 102 -11.06 24.37 -4.81
CA MET A 102 -10.75 22.94 -4.98
C MET A 102 -11.90 22.04 -4.53
N LEU A 103 -12.46 22.30 -3.35
CA LEU A 103 -13.58 21.53 -2.81
C LEU A 103 -14.84 21.68 -3.67
N GLN A 104 -15.12 22.88 -4.16
CA GLN A 104 -16.19 23.12 -5.12
C GLN A 104 -16.01 22.30 -6.39
N MET A 105 -14.81 22.31 -6.99
CA MET A 105 -14.54 21.50 -8.20
C MET A 105 -14.70 20.00 -7.95
N ILE A 106 -14.29 19.51 -6.78
CA ILE A 106 -14.43 18.09 -6.43
C ILE A 106 -15.91 17.72 -6.27
N GLN A 107 -16.69 18.56 -5.61
CA GLN A 107 -18.13 18.39 -5.44
C GLN A 107 -18.85 18.42 -6.80
N GLU A 108 -18.53 19.40 -7.67
CA GLU A 108 -19.11 19.53 -9.01
C GLU A 108 -18.74 18.36 -9.93
N ALA A 109 -17.56 17.75 -9.74
CA ALA A 109 -17.15 16.54 -10.44
C ALA A 109 -17.87 15.27 -9.95
N GLY A 110 -18.64 15.35 -8.86
CA GLY A 110 -19.44 14.24 -8.33
C GLY A 110 -18.69 13.27 -7.43
N PHE A 111 -17.52 13.65 -6.91
CA PHE A 111 -16.83 12.87 -5.88
C PHE A 111 -17.41 13.17 -4.49
N VAL A 112 -17.39 12.17 -3.62
CA VAL A 112 -17.83 12.32 -2.22
C VAL A 112 -16.69 12.08 -1.25
N TRP A 113 -15.82 11.10 -1.50
CA TRP A 113 -14.77 10.71 -0.58
C TRP A 113 -13.42 11.37 -0.91
N LEU A 114 -12.84 12.05 0.08
CA LEU A 114 -11.50 12.63 0.00
C LEU A 114 -10.54 11.78 0.81
N ARG A 115 -9.49 11.26 0.19
CA ARG A 115 -8.36 10.70 0.93
C ARG A 115 -7.36 11.83 1.19
N GLN A 116 -7.33 12.30 2.43
CA GLN A 116 -6.58 13.46 2.86
C GLN A 116 -5.46 13.06 3.83
N GLU A 117 -4.27 13.60 3.61
CA GLU A 117 -3.11 13.37 4.46
C GLU A 117 -3.03 14.36 5.62
N PHE A 118 -2.75 13.84 6.80
CA PHE A 118 -2.46 14.55 8.04
C PHE A 118 -1.08 14.07 8.51
N PRO A 119 0.03 14.75 8.17
CA PRO A 119 1.36 14.37 8.64
C PRO A 119 1.43 14.55 10.15
N TRP A 120 1.91 13.52 10.87
CA TRP A 120 2.07 13.60 12.32
C TRP A 120 3.10 14.66 12.72
N GLU A 121 4.14 14.82 11.91
CA GLU A 121 5.15 15.89 12.02
C GLU A 121 4.58 17.30 11.98
N ASP A 122 3.39 17.49 11.38
CA ASP A 122 2.72 18.78 11.30
C ASP A 122 1.80 19.04 12.50
N LEU A 123 1.50 18.01 13.29
CA LEU A 123 0.56 18.04 14.40
C LEU A 123 1.28 18.07 15.75
N GLU A 124 2.39 17.34 15.89
CA GLU A 124 3.24 17.35 17.09
C GLU A 124 4.62 17.91 16.76
N VAL A 125 4.67 19.18 16.35
CA VAL A 125 5.91 19.86 15.89
C VAL A 125 6.87 20.08 17.06
N ASP A 126 6.38 20.67 18.16
CA ASP A 126 7.22 21.10 19.28
C ASP A 126 7.62 19.96 20.22
N GLY A 127 6.94 18.81 20.14
CA GLY A 127 7.26 17.64 20.94
C GLY A 127 6.09 16.69 21.17
N ARG A 128 6.38 15.56 21.80
CA ARG A 128 5.39 14.55 22.19
C ARG A 128 4.25 15.16 23.00
N GLY A 129 3.01 15.00 22.54
CA GLY A 129 1.82 15.54 23.19
C GLY A 129 1.70 17.07 23.17
N GLN A 130 2.53 17.75 22.37
CA GLN A 130 2.49 19.20 22.21
C GLN A 130 1.94 19.54 20.82
N PHE A 131 0.70 20.00 20.76
CA PHE A 131 0.01 20.38 19.53
C PHE A 131 0.21 21.86 19.18
N THR A 132 1.44 22.31 19.33
CA THR A 132 1.85 23.67 19.01
C THR A 132 2.91 23.65 17.93
N ASP A 133 2.95 24.72 17.16
CA ASP A 133 3.92 24.93 16.08
C ASP A 133 4.64 26.26 16.30
N THR A 134 5.92 26.17 16.69
CA THR A 134 6.84 27.31 16.86
C THR A 134 7.88 27.42 15.74
N ARG A 135 7.71 26.76 14.59
CA ARG A 135 8.82 26.59 13.62
C ARG A 135 9.12 27.82 12.75
N ASN A 136 8.21 28.79 12.68
CA ASN A 136 8.29 29.94 11.76
C ASN A 136 8.18 31.27 12.51
N ASP A 137 9.02 32.24 12.17
CA ASP A 137 8.82 33.65 12.54
C ASP A 137 7.58 34.19 11.81
N ARG A 138 6.50 34.40 12.57
CA ARG A 138 5.21 34.83 12.04
C ARG A 138 5.00 36.33 12.19
N ASN A 139 5.63 36.93 13.19
CA ASN A 139 5.46 38.35 13.47
C ASN A 139 6.46 39.24 12.66
N GLY A 140 7.47 38.63 12.05
CA GLY A 140 8.48 39.27 11.20
C GLY A 140 9.55 40.04 11.98
N ASP A 141 9.76 39.74 13.26
CA ASP A 141 10.74 40.41 14.13
C ASP A 141 12.16 39.80 14.01
N GLY A 142 12.31 38.69 13.30
CA GLY A 142 13.57 38.00 13.08
C GLY A 142 13.97 37.03 14.21
N GLU A 143 13.14 36.86 15.23
CA GLU A 143 13.32 35.91 16.33
C GLU A 143 12.20 34.87 16.30
N ILE A 144 12.55 33.58 16.43
CA ILE A 144 11.54 32.53 16.59
C ILE A 144 11.32 32.34 18.09
N ASN A 145 10.14 32.74 18.58
CA ASN A 145 9.84 32.69 20.00
C ASN A 145 8.37 32.33 20.30
N ALA A 146 8.00 32.34 21.58
CA ALA A 146 6.65 31.97 22.03
C ALA A 146 5.53 32.87 21.49
N ALA A 147 5.86 34.06 20.96
CA ALA A 147 4.90 34.94 20.30
C ALA A 147 4.51 34.46 18.89
N ASP A 148 5.30 33.56 18.28
CA ASP A 148 5.02 32.96 16.98
C ASP A 148 4.24 31.64 17.06
N THR A 149 4.11 31.10 18.29
CA THR A 149 3.44 29.84 18.55
C THR A 149 1.98 29.88 18.10
N ILE A 150 1.60 28.88 17.32
CA ILE A 150 0.21 28.65 16.93
C ILE A 150 -0.24 27.22 17.23
N ASP A 151 -1.55 27.03 17.22
CA ASP A 151 -2.15 25.70 17.31
C ASP A 151 -1.90 24.90 16.03
N ALA A 152 -1.24 23.75 16.17
CA ALA A 152 -0.90 22.86 15.07
C ALA A 152 -2.16 22.26 14.41
N TRP A 153 -3.27 22.13 15.15
CA TRP A 153 -4.54 21.62 14.64
C TRP A 153 -5.32 22.63 13.81
N ALA A 154 -5.11 23.94 14.02
CA ALA A 154 -5.96 24.99 13.41
C ALA A 154 -6.11 24.87 11.89
N LYS A 155 -5.03 24.50 11.18
CA LYS A 155 -5.05 24.26 9.72
C LYS A 155 -5.94 23.09 9.35
N TYR A 156 -5.86 22.01 10.12
CA TYR A 156 -6.58 20.77 9.86
C TYR A 156 -8.05 20.88 10.27
N ASP A 157 -8.35 21.60 11.36
CA ASP A 157 -9.72 21.94 11.76
C ASP A 157 -10.41 22.74 10.66
N GLN A 158 -9.76 23.76 10.10
CA GLN A 158 -10.29 24.51 8.96
C GLN A 158 -10.56 23.62 7.75
N ILE A 159 -9.68 22.65 7.46
CA ILE A 159 -9.87 21.71 6.35
C ILE A 159 -11.08 20.81 6.59
N VAL A 160 -11.25 20.29 7.82
CA VAL A 160 -12.41 19.45 8.18
C VAL A 160 -13.70 20.25 8.09
N ASP A 161 -13.73 21.47 8.66
CA ASP A 161 -14.88 22.37 8.60
C ASP A 161 -15.30 22.68 7.16
N LEU A 162 -14.33 22.98 6.29
CA LEU A 162 -14.61 23.23 4.88
C LEU A 162 -15.13 21.96 4.19
N VAL A 163 -14.55 20.79 4.44
CA VAL A 163 -15.02 19.55 3.82
C VAL A 163 -16.46 19.23 4.21
N ASP A 164 -16.80 19.43 5.48
CA ASP A 164 -18.17 19.30 5.99
C ASP A 164 -19.11 20.35 5.37
N GLU A 165 -18.65 21.60 5.21
CA GLU A 165 -19.41 22.69 4.56
C GLU A 165 -19.83 22.33 3.12
N TYR A 166 -18.95 21.66 2.37
CA TYR A 166 -19.22 21.20 1.00
C TYR A 166 -19.97 19.84 0.95
N GLY A 167 -20.31 19.25 2.10
CA GLY A 167 -21.00 17.96 2.18
C GLY A 167 -20.17 16.79 1.64
N LEU A 168 -18.84 16.93 1.69
CA LEU A 168 -17.89 15.91 1.29
C LEU A 168 -17.51 15.06 2.51
N LYS A 169 -16.98 13.85 2.28
CA LYS A 169 -16.53 12.94 3.33
C LYS A 169 -15.01 12.80 3.26
N MET A 170 -14.36 12.62 4.41
CA MET A 170 -12.91 12.49 4.48
C MET A 170 -12.47 11.16 5.08
N MET A 171 -11.49 10.53 4.44
CA MET A 171 -10.64 9.50 5.03
C MET A 171 -9.27 10.12 5.32
N VAL A 172 -8.98 10.28 6.60
CA VAL A 172 -7.71 10.81 7.06
C VAL A 172 -6.65 9.71 7.06
N ARG A 173 -5.50 10.00 6.45
CA ARG A 173 -4.28 9.21 6.63
C ARG A 173 -3.30 9.98 7.48
N LEU A 174 -3.03 9.46 8.67
CA LEU A 174 -1.87 9.84 9.46
C LEU A 174 -0.59 9.39 8.75
N SER A 175 0.34 10.31 8.53
CA SER A 175 1.60 10.01 7.83
C SER A 175 2.85 10.36 8.66
N ASN A 176 3.83 11.03 8.03
CA ASN A 176 5.22 11.17 8.47
C ASN A 176 5.36 11.45 9.97
N PRO A 177 6.21 10.69 10.69
CA PRO A 177 6.43 10.91 12.11
C PRO A 177 7.34 12.12 12.38
N PRO A 178 7.11 12.86 13.48
CA PRO A 178 7.88 14.06 13.83
C PRO A 178 9.35 13.74 14.14
N ASP A 179 10.21 14.74 13.98
CA ASP A 179 11.65 14.58 14.21
C ASP A 179 11.99 14.13 15.63
N TRP A 180 11.24 14.57 16.65
CA TRP A 180 11.50 14.16 18.03
C TRP A 180 11.29 12.66 18.27
N SER A 181 10.57 11.96 17.38
CA SER A 181 10.32 10.52 17.49
C SER A 181 11.52 9.66 17.07
N ARG A 182 12.60 10.29 16.60
CA ARG A 182 13.82 9.62 16.11
C ARG A 182 15.08 10.32 16.65
N ALA A 183 16.11 9.53 16.94
CA ALA A 183 17.40 10.03 17.40
C ALA A 183 18.34 10.44 16.25
N ASP A 184 18.26 9.80 15.08
CA ASP A 184 19.17 10.00 13.95
C ASP A 184 18.44 10.56 12.71
N ASN A 185 17.90 11.78 12.82
CA ASN A 185 17.19 12.44 11.73
C ASN A 185 18.09 12.81 10.54
N GLU A 186 19.38 13.09 10.78
CA GLU A 186 20.30 13.55 9.72
C GLU A 186 20.63 12.45 8.70
N ASN A 187 20.68 11.19 9.13
CA ASN A 187 21.00 10.05 8.27
C ASN A 187 19.77 9.22 7.86
N THR A 188 18.56 9.63 8.26
CA THR A 188 17.32 8.93 7.93
C THR A 188 16.44 9.78 7.02
N THR A 189 15.56 9.13 6.26
CA THR A 189 14.57 9.86 5.46
C THR A 189 13.46 10.39 6.38
N PRO A 190 12.84 11.54 6.11
CA PRO A 190 11.74 12.07 6.93
C PRO A 190 10.55 11.10 7.11
N GLN A 191 10.40 10.13 6.19
CA GLN A 191 9.38 9.09 6.24
C GLN A 191 9.81 7.83 7.01
N ALA A 192 11.00 7.83 7.63
CA ALA A 192 11.46 6.72 8.44
C ALA A 192 10.53 6.53 9.65
N PRO A 193 10.27 5.28 10.07
CA PRO A 193 9.42 5.03 11.23
C PRO A 193 10.02 5.67 12.50
N PRO A 194 9.21 5.93 13.54
CA PRO A 194 9.72 6.35 14.84
C PRO A 194 10.61 5.26 15.45
N ASP A 195 11.55 5.64 16.32
CA ASP A 195 12.42 4.70 17.02
C ASP A 195 11.62 3.82 18.00
N ASP A 196 10.57 4.39 18.60
CA ASP A 196 9.62 3.70 19.47
C ASP A 196 8.22 3.67 18.83
N TYR A 197 7.73 2.47 18.48
CA TYR A 197 6.38 2.30 17.97
C TYR A 197 5.28 2.73 18.96
N GLN A 198 5.58 2.75 20.26
CA GLN A 198 4.64 3.21 21.28
C GLN A 198 4.32 4.70 21.12
N ASP A 199 5.23 5.51 20.57
CA ASP A 199 4.96 6.92 20.31
C ASP A 199 3.86 7.10 19.26
N PHE A 200 3.88 6.29 18.21
CA PHE A 200 2.80 6.29 17.22
C PHE A 200 1.46 5.82 17.82
N VAL A 201 1.49 4.79 18.66
CA VAL A 201 0.27 4.27 19.32
C VAL A 201 -0.33 5.31 20.25
N ASN A 202 0.48 5.98 21.07
CA ASN A 202 0.02 7.00 22.02
C ASN A 202 -0.65 8.20 21.33
N TYR A 203 -0.25 8.49 20.09
CA TYR A 203 -0.85 9.55 19.30
C TYR A 203 -2.12 9.07 18.57
N ALA A 204 -2.10 7.86 17.99
CA ALA A 204 -3.14 7.41 17.07
C ALA A 204 -4.36 6.73 17.73
N VAL A 205 -4.28 6.34 19.01
CA VAL A 205 -5.29 5.54 19.74
C VAL A 205 -5.63 6.18 21.08
#